data_AF-A0A6M2AGP6-F1
#
_entry.id   AF-A0A6M2AGP6-F1
#
_cell.length_a   1.000
_cell.length_b   1.000
_cell.length_c   1.000
_cell.angle_alpha   90.00
_cell.angle_beta   90.00
_cell.angle_gamma   90.00
#
_symmetry.space_group_name_H-M   'P 1'
#
loop_
_entity.id
_entity.type
_entity.pdbx_description
1 polymer ?
#
loop_
_entity_poly.entity_id
_entity_poly.type
_entity_poly.pdbx_seq_one_letter_code
_entity_poly.pdbx_strand_id
1 'polypeptide(L)'
;MKKDKMHKFLDDKSQIVDNLESLKINLEEIEKISLFDPDETQYNEILSLIDEAKAADNDLALSEVIPRAKTIETKLDSWFSKEGIETLELSWPVI
;
A
#
# COMPACT_ATOMS: atom_id res chain seq x y z
N MET A 1 -1.67 8.57 -28.11
CA MET A 1 -2.30 7.28 -27.72
C MET A 1 -1.33 6.30 -27.05
N LYS A 2 -0.30 5.74 -27.71
CA LYS A 2 0.65 4.81 -27.02
C LYS A 2 1.50 5.49 -25.94
N LYS A 3 1.98 6.70 -26.23
CA LYS A 3 2.75 7.52 -25.29
C LYS A 3 1.94 7.86 -24.03
N ASP A 4 0.67 8.23 -24.21
CA ASP A 4 -0.23 8.58 -23.09
C ASP A 4 -0.53 7.39 -22.18
N LYS A 5 -0.69 6.18 -22.75
CA LYS A 5 -0.86 4.95 -21.96
C LYS A 5 0.39 4.60 -21.15
N MET A 6 1.57 4.75 -21.75
CA MET A 6 2.83 4.49 -21.05
C MET A 6 3.06 5.49 -19.92
N HIS A 7 2.71 6.76 -20.12
CA HIS A 7 2.77 7.76 -19.04
C HIS A 7 1.80 7.42 -17.91
N LYS A 8 0.53 7.12 -18.24
CA LYS A 8 -0.46 6.70 -17.23
C LYS A 8 0.00 5.47 -16.43
N PHE A 9 0.53 4.44 -17.09
CA PHE A 9 1.06 3.26 -16.39
C PHE A 9 2.17 3.62 -15.40
N LEU A 10 3.11 4.49 -15.78
CA LEU A 10 4.20 4.90 -14.89
C LEU A 10 3.72 5.77 -13.74
N ASP A 11 2.74 6.65 -13.98
CA ASP A 11 2.12 7.49 -12.96
C ASP A 11 1.34 6.63 -11.95
N ASP A 12 0.49 5.71 -12.45
CA ASP A 12 -0.28 4.78 -11.62
C ASP A 12 0.67 3.87 -10.79
N LYS A 13 1.76 3.39 -11.41
CA LYS A 13 2.82 2.63 -10.72
C LYS A 13 3.49 3.43 -9.60
N SER A 14 3.85 4.68 -9.87
CA SER A 14 4.46 5.56 -8.86
C SER A 14 3.51 5.75 -7.68
N GLN A 15 2.23 6.06 -7.96
CA GLN A 15 1.22 6.28 -6.93
C GLN A 15 1.01 5.03 -6.06
N ILE A 16 0.98 3.83 -6.64
CA ILE A 16 0.87 2.58 -5.88
C ILE A 16 2.06 2.40 -4.96
N VAL A 17 3.28 2.64 -5.44
CA VAL A 17 4.49 2.52 -4.62
C VAL A 17 4.48 3.54 -3.47
N ASP A 18 4.12 4.79 -3.74
CA ASP A 18 4.04 5.85 -2.73
C ASP A 18 3.00 5.51 -1.64
N ASN A 19 1.85 4.95 -2.04
CA ASN A 19 0.83 4.47 -1.11
C ASN A 19 1.34 3.31 -0.23
N LEU A 20 2.03 2.33 -0.83
CA LEU A 20 2.61 1.21 -0.07
C LEU A 20 3.69 1.67 0.92
N GLU A 21 4.52 2.64 0.53
CA GLU A 21 5.50 3.26 1.42
C GLU A 21 4.80 4.02 2.57
N SER A 22 3.65 4.64 2.30
CA SER A 22 2.81 5.26 3.33
C SER A 22 2.22 4.23 4.30
N LEU A 23 1.74 3.07 3.81
CA LEU A 23 1.28 1.97 4.68
C LEU A 23 2.40 1.44 5.57
N LYS A 24 3.63 1.34 5.05
CA LYS A 24 4.81 0.95 5.84
C LYS A 24 5.07 1.93 6.97
N ILE A 25 5.04 3.23 6.69
CA ILE A 25 5.23 4.28 7.71
C ILE A 25 4.13 4.19 8.77
N ASN A 26 2.86 4.07 8.34
CA ASN A 26 1.73 3.94 9.25
C ASN A 26 1.85 2.71 10.17
N LEU A 27 2.31 1.58 9.64
CA LEU A 27 2.58 0.38 10.43
C LEU A 27 3.67 0.66 11.49
N GLU A 28 4.80 1.21 11.08
CA GLU A 28 5.90 1.56 12.00
C GLU A 28 5.48 2.60 13.05
N GLU A 29 4.51 3.47 12.75
CA GLU A 29 3.96 4.44 13.70
C GLU A 29 3.05 3.79 14.74
N ILE A 30 2.10 2.96 14.32
CA ILE A 30 1.19 2.30 15.25
C ILE A 30 1.93 1.29 16.15
N GLU A 31 2.99 0.65 15.65
CA GLU A 31 3.86 -0.23 16.43
C GLU A 31 4.63 0.47 17.56
N LYS A 32 4.92 1.78 17.42
CA LYS A 32 5.50 2.57 18.52
C LYS A 32 4.51 2.77 19.68
N ILE A 33 3.22 2.61 19.42
CA ILE A 33 2.14 2.77 20.40
C ILE A 33 1.79 1.41 21.00
N SER A 34 1.59 0.40 20.14
CA SER A 34 1.12 -0.92 20.55
C SER A 34 1.59 -2.00 19.57
N LEU A 35 1.95 -3.17 20.09
CA LEU A 35 2.50 -4.27 19.29
C LEU A 35 1.38 -5.03 18.57
N PHE A 36 0.94 -4.52 17.41
CA PHE A 36 -0.15 -5.12 16.63
C PHE A 36 0.30 -6.14 15.58
N ASP A 37 1.57 -6.11 15.13
CA ASP A 37 2.14 -7.07 14.16
C ASP A 37 3.36 -7.83 14.74
N PRO A 38 3.18 -8.61 15.82
CA PRO A 38 4.29 -9.24 16.56
C PRO A 38 5.15 -10.21 15.73
N ASP A 39 4.60 -10.75 14.64
CA ASP A 39 5.27 -11.68 13.73
C ASP A 39 5.75 -10.99 12.44
N GLU A 40 5.70 -9.65 12.37
CA GLU A 40 6.06 -8.83 11.20
C GLU A 40 5.34 -9.26 9.90
N THR A 41 4.13 -9.82 10.02
CA THR A 41 3.41 -10.38 8.87
C THR A 41 2.95 -9.28 7.92
N GLN A 42 2.41 -8.18 8.46
CA GLN A 42 2.03 -7.04 7.63
C GLN A 42 3.26 -6.31 7.11
N TYR A 43 4.31 -6.17 7.93
CA TYR A 43 5.55 -5.51 7.50
C TYR A 43 6.16 -6.21 6.29
N ASN A 44 6.32 -7.53 6.36
CA ASN A 44 6.90 -8.32 5.28
C ASN A 44 6.01 -8.35 4.03
N GLU A 45 4.68 -8.40 4.20
CA GLU A 45 3.75 -8.32 3.07
C GLU A 45 3.84 -6.96 2.37
N ILE A 46 3.93 -5.84 3.11
CA ILE A 46 4.10 -4.50 2.51
C ILE A 46 5.40 -4.45 1.69
N LEU A 47 6.51 -4.99 2.22
CA LEU A 47 7.77 -5.05 1.48
C LEU A 47 7.64 -5.87 0.18
N SER A 48 7.00 -7.04 0.25
CA SER A 48 6.73 -7.87 -0.95
C SER A 48 5.91 -7.10 -1.99
N LEU A 49 4.86 -6.40 -1.57
CA LEU A 49 4.01 -5.62 -2.46
C LEU A 49 4.76 -4.43 -3.09
N ILE A 50 5.67 -3.79 -2.35
CA ILE A 50 6.53 -2.73 -2.90
C ILE A 50 7.43 -3.29 -4.00
N ASP A 51 8.06 -4.45 -3.76
CA ASP A 51 8.92 -5.10 -4.74
C ASP A 51 8.13 -5.57 -5.98
N GLU A 52 6.95 -6.15 -5.78
CA GLU A 52 6.02 -6.54 -6.85
C GLU A 52 5.59 -5.34 -7.69
N ALA A 53 5.16 -4.23 -7.07
CA ALA A 53 4.77 -3.02 -7.77
C ALA A 53 5.95 -2.40 -8.55
N LYS A 54 7.14 -2.36 -7.94
CA LYS A 54 8.38 -1.89 -8.59
C LYS A 54 8.79 -2.78 -9.77
N ALA A 55 8.53 -4.09 -9.70
CA ALA A 55 8.83 -5.04 -10.76
C ALA A 55 7.75 -5.11 -11.87
N ALA A 56 6.52 -4.68 -11.59
CA ALA A 56 5.42 -4.74 -12.53
C ALA A 56 5.73 -4.06 -13.88
N ASP A 57 5.41 -4.72 -14.98
CA ASP A 57 5.65 -4.27 -16.36
C ASP A 57 4.35 -4.02 -17.14
N ASN A 58 3.20 -4.24 -16.50
CA ASN A 58 1.88 -4.07 -17.09
C ASN A 58 0.80 -3.75 -16.04
N ASP A 59 -0.33 -3.23 -16.53
CA ASP A 59 -1.49 -2.83 -15.72
C ASP A 59 -2.10 -3.99 -14.92
N LEU A 60 -2.10 -5.21 -15.46
CA LEU A 60 -2.65 -6.39 -14.78
C LEU A 60 -1.87 -6.69 -13.50
N ALA A 61 -0.54 -6.71 -13.58
CA ALA A 61 0.32 -6.92 -12.42
C ALA A 61 0.10 -5.84 -11.34
N LEU A 62 -0.06 -4.57 -11.73
CA LEU A 62 -0.40 -3.50 -10.78
C LEU A 62 -1.81 -3.70 -10.16
N SER A 63 -2.78 -4.14 -10.96
CA SER A 63 -4.15 -4.37 -10.48
C SER A 63 -4.26 -5.49 -9.44
N GLU A 64 -3.31 -6.44 -9.43
CA GLU A 64 -3.25 -7.52 -8.44
C GLU A 64 -2.66 -7.06 -7.09
N VAL A 65 -1.84 -6.00 -7.09
CA VAL A 65 -1.23 -5.42 -5.88
C VAL A 65 -2.27 -4.65 -5.06
N ILE A 66 -3.14 -3.87 -5.72
CA ILE A 66 -4.07 -2.93 -5.05
C ILE A 66 -5.00 -3.62 -4.02
N PRO A 67 -5.68 -4.74 -4.32
CA PRO A 67 -6.57 -5.38 -3.36
C PRO A 67 -5.86 -5.90 -2.11
N ARG A 68 -4.62 -6.40 -2.25
CA ARG A 68 -3.79 -6.84 -1.12
C ARG A 68 -3.40 -5.64 -0.26
N ALA A 69 -2.96 -4.56 -0.87
CA ALA A 69 -2.63 -3.31 -0.18
C ALA A 69 -3.83 -2.73 0.60
N LYS A 70 -5.02 -2.70 -0.01
CA LYS A 70 -6.28 -2.25 0.65
C LYS A 70 -6.68 -3.10 1.85
N THR A 71 -6.37 -4.41 1.81
CA THR A 71 -6.62 -5.30 2.95
C THR A 71 -5.74 -4.91 4.14
N ILE A 72 -4.48 -4.55 3.88
CA ILE A 72 -3.54 -4.06 4.89
C ILE A 72 -3.99 -2.69 5.42
N GLU A 73 -4.35 -1.76 4.54
CA GLU A 73 -4.89 -0.45 4.89
C GLU A 73 -6.07 -0.55 5.87
N THR A 74 -7.08 -1.36 5.53
CA THR A 74 -8.24 -1.61 6.40
C THR A 74 -7.84 -2.17 7.76
N LYS A 75 -6.80 -3.00 7.80
CA LYS A 75 -6.27 -3.59 9.03
C LYS A 75 -5.57 -2.53 9.88
N LEU A 76 -4.72 -1.70 9.28
CA LEU A 76 -4.06 -0.57 9.94
C LEU A 76 -5.09 0.41 10.50
N ASP A 77 -6.10 0.80 9.72
CA ASP A 77 -7.19 1.68 10.17
C ASP A 77 -7.89 1.12 11.40
N SER A 78 -8.12 -0.20 11.43
CA SER A 78 -8.71 -0.87 12.60
C SER A 78 -7.80 -0.82 13.83
N TRP A 79 -6.48 -0.77 13.65
CA TRP A 79 -5.51 -0.69 14.74
C TRP A 79 -5.40 0.74 15.27
N PHE A 80 -5.30 1.73 14.39
CA PHE A 80 -5.38 3.14 14.77
C PHE A 80 -6.69 3.46 15.50
N SER A 81 -7.82 2.95 15.00
CA SER A 81 -9.12 3.13 15.64
C SER A 81 -9.18 2.57 17.07
N LYS A 82 -8.45 1.48 17.37
CA LYS A 82 -8.38 0.92 18.74
C LYS A 82 -7.62 1.83 19.70
N GLU A 83 -6.66 2.60 19.18
CA GLU A 83 -5.92 3.62 19.92
C GLU A 83 -6.63 5.00 19.90
N GLY A 84 -7.82 5.09 19.29
CA GLY A 84 -8.59 6.33 19.19
C GLY A 84 -8.02 7.35 18.20
N ILE A 85 -7.24 6.89 17.22
CA ILE A 85 -6.62 7.71 16.18
C ILE A 85 -7.39 7.53 14.87
N GLU A 86 -7.75 8.64 14.24
CA GLU A 86 -8.35 8.66 12.90
C GLU A 86 -7.26 8.71 11.82
N THR A 87 -7.44 7.94 10.75
CA THR A 87 -6.56 7.88 9.58
C THR A 87 -7.27 8.43 8.35
N LEU A 88 -6.49 8.82 7.34
CA LEU A 88 -6.99 9.20 6.02
C LEU A 88 -6.83 8.04 5.06
N GLU A 89 -7.90 7.71 4.33
CA GLU A 89 -7.88 6.71 3.26
C GLU A 89 -6.96 7.15 2.13
N LEU A 90 -6.13 6.22 1.65
CA LEU A 90 -5.22 6.42 0.53
C LEU A 90 -6.01 6.42 -0.79
N SER A 91 -5.63 7.33 -1.68
CA SER A 91 -6.18 7.34 -3.03
C SER A 91 -5.45 6.32 -3.89
N TRP A 92 -6.14 5.26 -4.30
CA TRP A 92 -5.60 4.23 -5.21
C TRP A 92 -5.99 4.53 -6.67
N PRO A 93 -5.07 4.33 -7.65
CA PRO A 93 -5.41 4.51 -9.05
C PRO A 93 -6.44 3.47 -9.52
N VAL A 94 -7.24 3.86 -10.51
CA VAL A 94 -8.17 2.94 -11.20
C VAL A 94 -7.47 2.45 -12.47
N ILE A 95 -7.18 1.15 -12.48
CA ILE A 95 -6.43 0.43 -13.52
C ILE A 95 -7.35 -0.63 -14.14
#